data_AF-A0AAI9H3W4-F1
#
_entry.id   AF-A0AAI9H3W4-F1
#
_cell.length_a   1.000
_cell.length_b   1.000
_cell.length_c   1.000
_cell.angle_alpha   90.00
_cell.angle_beta   90.00
_cell.angle_gamma   90.00
#
_symmetry.space_group_name_H-M   'P 1'
#
loop_
_entity.id
_entity.type
_entity.pdbx_description
1 polymer ?
#
loop_
_entity_poly.entity_id
_entity_poly.type
_entity_poly.pdbx_seq_one_letter_code
_entity_poly.pdbx_strand_id
1 'polypeptide(L)'
;MRISMIYRFKTDFMRQIAMLFSLGYTRWFGGEIPLNPHYKFVSLKARFDELYAINATAQQRFRRREKGVANCKFLVWFDEKNATLLWVLLATEGDVYNEEKFYDGMNKKTRISVSGYELKTVPHRGRKPSVSWAMKKETYEKWHADIKKSIRTRNDENIEKLWYSLRRVAGFSELRRQVFKLQRYAMTEWKRSRRGEYPYEKIFVGWLGRFKQSETITDEELLLIAKSKKADIF
;
A
#
# COMPACT_ATOMS: atom_id res chain seq x y z
N MET A 1 -24.48 -5.53 -8.07
CA MET A 1 -23.20 -6.18 -8.43
C MET A 1 -22.09 -5.45 -7.68
N ARG A 2 -21.35 -6.07 -6.75
CA ARG A 2 -20.25 -5.36 -6.07
C ARG A 2 -19.04 -5.32 -7.00
N ILE A 3 -19.02 -4.23 -7.75
CA ILE A 3 -17.96 -3.66 -8.56
C ILE A 3 -16.62 -3.71 -7.79
N SER A 4 -15.53 -3.93 -8.52
CA SER A 4 -14.14 -3.80 -8.04
C SER A 4 -13.99 -2.64 -7.05
N MET A 5 -13.33 -2.88 -5.91
CA MET A 5 -13.15 -1.84 -4.90
C MET A 5 -12.05 -0.86 -5.34
N ILE A 6 -12.44 0.38 -5.65
CA ILE A 6 -11.52 1.49 -5.92
C ILE A 6 -11.37 2.28 -4.62
N TYR A 7 -10.19 2.26 -4.02
CA TYR A 7 -9.89 2.96 -2.78
C TYR A 7 -9.51 4.41 -3.06
N ARG A 8 -10.03 5.33 -2.25
CA ARG A 8 -9.63 6.74 -2.28
C ARG A 8 -8.29 6.95 -1.59
N PHE A 9 -8.12 6.34 -0.42
CA PHE A 9 -6.89 6.47 0.35
C PHE A 9 -5.93 5.30 0.12
N LYS A 10 -4.66 5.63 -0.14
CA LYS A 10 -3.57 4.67 -0.24
C LYS A 10 -3.50 3.74 0.97
N THR A 11 -3.77 4.24 2.17
CA THR A 11 -3.73 3.46 3.41
C THR A 11 -4.77 2.35 3.44
N ASP A 12 -5.96 2.60 2.89
CA ASP A 12 -7.03 1.60 2.84
C ASP A 12 -6.74 0.53 1.80
N PHE A 13 -6.19 0.91 0.65
CA PHE A 13 -5.68 -0.01 -0.36
C PHE A 13 -4.59 -0.93 0.20
N MET A 14 -3.57 -0.34 0.85
CA MET A 14 -2.51 -1.10 1.52
C MET A 14 -3.07 -2.02 2.61
N ARG A 15 -4.05 -1.56 3.39
CA ARG A 15 -4.70 -2.39 4.43
C ARG A 15 -5.40 -3.60 3.80
N GLN A 16 -6.15 -3.39 2.72
CA GLN A 16 -6.85 -4.47 2.05
C GLN A 16 -5.89 -5.52 1.49
N ILE A 17 -4.78 -5.09 0.87
CA ILE A 17 -3.73 -6.01 0.39
C ILE A 17 -3.22 -6.87 1.54
N ALA A 18 -2.79 -6.25 2.65
CA ALA A 18 -2.26 -6.98 3.80
C ALA A 18 -3.28 -7.97 4.40
N MET A 19 -4.57 -7.59 4.43
CA MET A 19 -5.65 -8.46 4.86
C MET A 19 -5.80 -9.68 3.94
N LEU A 20 -5.85 -9.47 2.61
CA LEU A 20 -5.99 -10.58 1.65
C LEU A 20 -4.77 -11.51 1.65
N PHE A 21 -3.56 -10.98 1.79
CA PHE A 21 -2.37 -11.80 1.98
C PHE A 21 -2.47 -12.68 3.23
N SER A 22 -3.01 -12.14 4.33
CA SER A 22 -3.26 -12.92 5.54
C SER A 22 -4.33 -14.01 5.36
N LEU A 23 -5.16 -13.91 4.32
CA LEU A 23 -6.16 -14.90 3.92
C LEU A 23 -5.66 -15.87 2.84
N GLY A 24 -4.39 -15.81 2.47
CA GLY A 24 -3.77 -16.74 1.51
C GLY A 24 -3.75 -16.24 0.06
N TYR A 25 -4.08 -14.98 -0.21
CA TYR A 25 -3.88 -14.36 -1.53
C TYR A 25 -2.43 -13.88 -1.66
N THR A 26 -1.50 -14.82 -1.79
CA THR A 26 -0.05 -14.58 -1.74
C THR A 26 0.58 -14.30 -3.11
N ARG A 27 -0.09 -14.66 -4.20
CA ARG A 27 0.37 -14.39 -5.56
C ARG A 27 -0.19 -13.05 -6.02
N TRP A 28 0.59 -12.26 -6.75
CA TRP A 28 0.13 -10.98 -7.25
C TRP A 28 0.66 -10.62 -8.64
N PHE A 29 -0.13 -9.82 -9.33
CA PHE A 29 0.22 -9.11 -10.54
C PHE A 29 -0.33 -7.69 -10.42
N GLY A 30 0.30 -6.69 -11.03
CA GLY A 30 -0.09 -5.31 -10.82
C GLY A 30 0.50 -4.35 -11.84
N GLY A 31 -0.07 -3.15 -11.86
CA GLY A 31 0.37 -2.11 -12.76
C GLY A 31 -0.30 -0.78 -12.45
N GLU A 32 0.00 0.20 -13.30
CA GLU A 32 -0.58 1.53 -13.24
C GLU A 32 -1.22 1.83 -14.60
N ILE A 33 -2.38 2.49 -14.58
CA ILE A 33 -2.99 3.06 -15.77
C ILE A 33 -3.37 4.51 -15.51
N PRO A 34 -3.25 5.39 -16.51
CA PRO A 34 -3.75 6.76 -16.37
C PRO A 34 -5.28 6.75 -16.20
N LEU A 35 -5.81 7.74 -15.48
CA LEU A 35 -7.25 7.94 -15.32
C LEU A 35 -7.94 8.14 -16.67
N ASN A 36 -7.27 8.83 -17.59
CA ASN A 36 -7.73 9.08 -18.94
C ASN A 36 -6.82 8.38 -19.98
N PRO A 37 -7.39 7.72 -21.00
CA PRO A 37 -8.82 7.59 -21.25
C PRO A 37 -9.47 6.49 -20.39
N HIS A 38 -10.60 6.82 -19.74
CA HIS A 38 -11.29 5.95 -18.77
C HIS A 38 -11.66 4.55 -19.31
N TYR A 39 -11.92 4.41 -20.62
CA TYR A 39 -12.30 3.12 -21.21
C TYR A 39 -11.24 2.03 -20.99
N LYS A 40 -9.94 2.38 -20.88
CA LYS A 40 -8.86 1.40 -20.62
C LYS A 40 -9.07 0.67 -19.30
N PHE A 41 -9.52 1.39 -18.27
CA PHE A 41 -9.83 0.80 -16.98
C PHE A 41 -11.04 -0.13 -17.04
N VAL A 42 -12.09 0.27 -17.77
CA VAL A 42 -13.28 -0.55 -17.98
C VAL A 42 -12.94 -1.85 -18.71
N SER A 43 -12.18 -1.76 -19.80
CA SER A 43 -11.74 -2.93 -20.57
C SER A 43 -10.86 -3.88 -19.74
N LEU A 44 -9.95 -3.33 -18.91
CA LEU A 44 -9.11 -4.13 -18.02
C LEU A 44 -9.95 -4.94 -17.02
N LYS A 45 -10.94 -4.30 -16.38
CA LYS A 45 -11.85 -4.99 -15.45
C LYS A 45 -12.64 -6.10 -16.14
N ALA A 46 -13.19 -5.84 -17.33
CA ALA A 46 -13.95 -6.82 -18.08
C ALA A 46 -13.10 -8.05 -18.40
N ARG A 47 -11.90 -7.83 -18.95
CA ARG A 47 -10.91 -8.89 -19.20
C ARG A 47 -10.57 -9.68 -17.94
N PHE A 48 -10.34 -9.00 -16.82
CA PHE A 48 -10.00 -9.68 -15.57
C PHE A 48 -11.17 -10.45 -14.96
N ASP A 49 -12.41 -10.03 -15.17
CA ASP A 49 -13.56 -10.80 -14.74
C ASP A 49 -13.75 -12.07 -15.56
N GLU A 50 -13.57 -11.97 -16.88
CA GLU A 50 -13.61 -13.12 -17.77
C GLU A 50 -12.52 -14.16 -17.43
N LEU A 51 -11.26 -13.72 -17.30
CA LEU A 51 -10.13 -14.63 -17.11
C LEU A 51 -9.97 -15.13 -15.67
N TYR A 52 -10.26 -14.27 -14.68
CA TYR A 52 -9.91 -14.52 -13.28
C TYR A 52 -11.11 -14.56 -12.33
N ALA A 53 -12.32 -14.33 -12.84
CA ALA A 53 -13.56 -14.32 -12.07
C ALA A 53 -13.46 -13.42 -10.82
N ILE A 54 -12.97 -12.18 -11.00
CA ILE A 54 -12.76 -11.22 -9.91
C ILE A 54 -14.06 -10.88 -9.16
N ASN A 55 -15.21 -11.01 -9.84
CA ASN A 55 -16.56 -10.83 -9.28
C ASN A 55 -17.20 -12.13 -8.77
N ALA A 56 -16.47 -13.25 -8.72
CA ALA A 56 -17.01 -14.52 -8.24
C ALA A 56 -17.64 -14.39 -6.84
N THR A 57 -18.81 -14.98 -6.63
CA THR A 57 -19.50 -15.02 -5.33
C THR A 57 -18.75 -15.89 -4.31
N ALA A 58 -19.15 -15.83 -3.03
CA ALA A 58 -18.54 -16.68 -2.00
C ALA A 58 -18.67 -18.18 -2.34
N GLN A 59 -19.85 -18.60 -2.81
CA GLN A 59 -20.11 -19.99 -3.22
C GLN A 59 -19.30 -20.39 -4.45
N GLN A 60 -19.19 -19.51 -5.46
CA GLN A 60 -18.34 -19.76 -6.64
C GLN A 60 -16.87 -19.90 -6.24
N ARG A 61 -16.38 -19.03 -5.35
CA ARG A 61 -14.99 -19.12 -4.85
C ARG A 61 -14.71 -20.40 -4.07
N PHE A 62 -15.68 -20.87 -3.30
CA PHE A 62 -15.58 -22.15 -2.60
C PHE A 62 -15.44 -23.31 -3.59
N ARG A 63 -16.34 -23.41 -4.57
CA ARG A 63 -16.30 -24.45 -5.62
C ARG A 63 -15.01 -24.40 -6.46
N ARG A 64 -14.50 -23.20 -6.77
CA ARG A 64 -13.22 -23.03 -7.47
C ARG A 64 -12.06 -23.61 -6.65
N ARG A 65 -12.03 -23.32 -5.36
CA ARG A 65 -11.01 -23.85 -4.44
C ARG A 65 -11.06 -25.38 -4.36
N GLU A 66 -12.24 -25.99 -4.31
CA GLU A 66 -12.39 -27.46 -4.33
C GLU A 66 -11.82 -28.10 -5.60
N LYS A 67 -11.92 -27.38 -6.73
CA LYS A 67 -11.36 -27.80 -8.02
C LYS A 67 -9.87 -27.46 -8.19
N GLY A 68 -9.20 -26.97 -7.14
CA GLY A 68 -7.80 -26.53 -7.21
C GLY A 68 -7.57 -25.26 -8.01
N VAL A 69 -8.63 -24.53 -8.39
CA VAL A 69 -8.55 -23.29 -9.17
C VAL A 69 -8.37 -22.11 -8.21
N ALA A 70 -7.42 -21.23 -8.53
CA ALA A 70 -7.16 -20.05 -7.74
C ALA A 70 -8.35 -19.08 -7.71
N ASN A 71 -8.52 -18.43 -6.56
CA ASN A 71 -9.44 -17.32 -6.40
C ASN A 71 -8.68 -16.01 -6.56
N CYS A 72 -9.25 -15.07 -7.32
CA CYS A 72 -8.62 -13.78 -7.54
C CYS A 72 -9.40 -12.63 -6.90
N LYS A 73 -8.68 -11.55 -6.59
CA LYS A 73 -9.22 -10.27 -6.10
C LYS A 73 -8.52 -9.12 -6.80
N PHE A 74 -9.31 -8.26 -7.42
CA PHE A 74 -8.84 -7.05 -8.07
C PHE A 74 -9.08 -5.84 -7.16
N LEU A 75 -8.00 -5.15 -6.81
CA LEU A 75 -8.02 -3.94 -5.98
C LEU A 75 -7.41 -2.78 -6.76
N VAL A 76 -7.94 -1.59 -6.56
CA VAL A 76 -7.48 -0.38 -7.24
C VAL A 76 -7.35 0.77 -6.25
N TRP A 77 -6.29 1.55 -6.33
CA TRP A 77 -6.17 2.83 -5.63
C TRP A 77 -6.14 3.95 -6.66
N PHE A 78 -7.00 4.94 -6.46
CA PHE A 78 -6.97 6.17 -7.25
C PHE A 78 -6.01 7.19 -6.62
N ASP A 79 -4.92 7.46 -7.34
CA ASP A 79 -3.99 8.53 -7.01
C ASP A 79 -4.48 9.84 -7.63
N GLU A 80 -5.32 10.56 -6.87
CA GLU A 80 -5.89 11.86 -7.27
C GLU A 80 -4.82 12.87 -7.72
N LYS A 81 -3.62 12.81 -7.09
CA LYS A 81 -2.52 13.75 -7.36
C LYS A 81 -1.94 13.53 -8.74
N ASN A 82 -1.70 12.28 -9.11
CA ASN A 82 -1.09 11.93 -10.39
C ASN A 82 -2.13 11.61 -11.47
N ALA A 83 -3.43 11.61 -11.13
CA ALA A 83 -4.52 11.18 -12.00
C ALA A 83 -4.26 9.78 -12.58
N THR A 84 -3.83 8.84 -11.74
CA THR A 84 -3.52 7.45 -12.10
C THR A 84 -4.26 6.46 -11.20
N LEU A 85 -4.47 5.26 -11.74
CA LEU A 85 -5.03 4.12 -11.02
C LEU A 85 -3.92 3.08 -10.85
N LEU A 86 -3.46 2.91 -9.63
CA LEU A 86 -2.61 1.79 -9.26
C LEU A 86 -3.51 0.59 -8.97
N TRP A 87 -3.28 -0.53 -9.64
CA TRP A 87 -4.11 -1.72 -9.48
C TRP A 87 -3.28 -2.96 -9.20
N VAL A 88 -3.89 -3.90 -8.47
CA VAL A 88 -3.30 -5.21 -8.17
C VAL A 88 -4.35 -6.29 -8.29
N LEU A 89 -3.96 -7.37 -8.95
CA LEU A 89 -4.68 -8.62 -9.00
C LEU A 89 -3.98 -9.60 -8.07
N LEU A 90 -4.67 -9.99 -6.99
CA LEU A 90 -4.17 -10.95 -6.01
C LEU A 90 -4.82 -12.31 -6.25
N ALA A 91 -4.05 -13.37 -6.19
CA ALA A 91 -4.53 -14.74 -6.36
C ALA A 91 -4.13 -15.60 -5.16
N THR A 92 -5.00 -16.56 -4.81
CA THR A 92 -4.63 -17.65 -3.93
C THR A 92 -3.71 -18.64 -4.64
N GLU A 93 -3.14 -19.57 -3.89
CA GLU A 93 -2.60 -20.80 -4.48
C GLU A 93 -3.69 -21.54 -5.27
N GLY A 94 -3.25 -22.31 -6.27
CA GLY A 94 -4.10 -23.03 -7.22
C GLY A 94 -3.72 -22.70 -8.66
N ASP A 95 -4.46 -23.32 -9.58
CA ASP A 95 -4.33 -23.07 -11.00
C ASP A 95 -4.88 -21.68 -11.35
N VAL A 96 -4.02 -20.86 -11.95
CA VAL A 96 -4.34 -19.49 -12.36
C VAL A 96 -4.23 -19.45 -13.88
N TYR A 97 -5.13 -18.73 -14.55
CA TYR A 97 -5.04 -18.55 -15.99
C TYR A 97 -3.67 -17.93 -16.35
N ASN A 98 -2.88 -18.62 -17.20
CA ASN A 98 -1.45 -18.34 -17.40
C ASN A 98 -1.15 -17.20 -18.38
N GLU A 99 -2.11 -16.32 -18.67
CA GLU A 99 -1.86 -15.15 -19.53
C GLU A 99 -0.93 -14.13 -18.86
N GLU A 100 -1.00 -14.01 -17.53
CA GLU A 100 -0.23 -13.03 -16.78
C GLU A 100 0.79 -13.71 -15.88
N LYS A 101 1.97 -13.08 -15.74
CA LYS A 101 3.00 -13.57 -14.84
C LYS A 101 2.70 -13.15 -13.40
N PHE A 102 2.17 -14.07 -12.61
CA PHE A 102 2.00 -13.88 -11.17
C PHE A 102 3.33 -14.03 -10.43
N TYR A 103 3.55 -13.12 -9.50
CA TYR A 103 4.70 -13.11 -8.61
C TYR A 103 4.31 -13.62 -7.22
N ASP A 104 5.24 -14.30 -6.55
CA ASP A 104 5.13 -14.53 -5.12
C ASP A 104 5.33 -13.20 -4.37
N GLY A 105 4.27 -12.71 -3.72
CA GLY A 105 4.29 -11.46 -2.98
C GLY A 105 4.99 -11.52 -1.64
N MET A 106 5.39 -12.71 -1.19
CA MET A 106 6.16 -12.93 0.05
C MET A 106 7.67 -13.04 -0.23
N ASN A 107 8.06 -13.32 -1.48
CA ASN A 107 9.44 -13.37 -1.89
C ASN A 107 10.08 -11.96 -1.88
N LYS A 108 11.26 -11.84 -1.25
CA LYS A 108 11.99 -10.57 -1.08
C LYS A 108 12.23 -9.81 -2.40
N LYS A 109 12.43 -10.52 -3.52
CA LYS A 109 12.72 -9.92 -4.83
C LYS A 109 11.46 -9.42 -5.56
N THR A 110 10.31 -10.01 -5.25
CA THR A 110 9.07 -9.82 -6.02
C THR A 110 7.90 -9.37 -5.16
N ARG A 111 8.11 -9.09 -3.88
CA ARG A 111 7.07 -8.60 -2.96
C ARG A 111 6.43 -7.32 -3.48
N ILE A 112 5.13 -7.22 -3.25
CA ILE A 112 4.35 -6.05 -3.62
C ILE A 112 4.88 -4.79 -2.93
N SER A 113 4.89 -3.68 -3.67
CA SER A 113 5.33 -2.40 -3.18
C SER A 113 4.42 -1.26 -3.63
N VAL A 114 4.20 -0.29 -2.74
CA VAL A 114 3.32 0.85 -2.97
C VAL A 114 3.97 2.10 -2.37
N SER A 115 4.28 3.09 -3.22
CA SER A 115 4.83 4.40 -2.82
C SER A 115 5.99 4.35 -1.80
N GLY A 116 7.02 3.53 -2.05
CA GLY A 116 8.18 3.40 -1.16
C GLY A 116 7.97 2.48 0.05
N TYR A 117 6.81 1.83 0.14
CA TYR A 117 6.52 0.78 1.12
C TYR A 117 6.50 -0.58 0.44
N GLU A 118 6.79 -1.62 1.21
CA GLU A 118 6.81 -3.01 0.76
C GLU A 118 6.17 -3.91 1.81
N LEU A 119 5.47 -4.94 1.34
CA LEU A 119 4.81 -5.91 2.21
C LEU A 119 5.84 -6.90 2.77
N LYS A 120 5.75 -7.21 4.07
CA LYS A 120 6.66 -8.15 4.74
C LYS A 120 5.94 -9.08 5.69
N THR A 121 6.47 -10.29 5.78
CA THR A 121 6.20 -11.20 6.88
C THR A 121 6.93 -10.74 8.13
N VAL A 122 6.18 -10.65 9.23
CA VAL A 122 6.68 -10.27 10.55
C VAL A 122 6.58 -11.51 11.44
N PRO A 123 7.71 -12.11 11.84
CA PRO A 123 7.69 -13.22 12.78
C PRO A 123 7.27 -12.71 14.17
N HIS A 124 6.49 -13.52 14.88
CA HIS A 124 6.09 -13.27 16.26
C HIS A 124 6.51 -14.44 17.13
N ARG A 125 7.00 -14.17 18.34
CA ARG A 125 7.31 -15.22 19.31
C ARG A 125 6.01 -15.86 19.78
N GLY A 126 5.87 -17.17 19.61
CA GLY A 126 4.70 -17.94 20.05
C GLY A 126 3.40 -17.66 19.29
N ARG A 127 3.44 -16.96 18.14
CA ARG A 127 2.26 -16.71 17.28
C ARG A 127 2.63 -16.91 15.82
N LYS A 128 1.63 -17.20 14.99
CA LYS A 128 1.82 -17.28 13.53
C LYS A 128 2.39 -15.95 13.00
N PRO A 129 3.31 -15.98 12.03
CA PRO A 129 3.81 -14.77 11.39
C PRO A 129 2.65 -13.95 10.83
N SER A 130 2.75 -12.63 10.93
CA SER A 130 1.73 -11.70 10.40
C SER A 130 2.28 -10.89 9.25
N VAL A 131 1.42 -10.47 8.35
CA VAL A 131 1.81 -9.57 7.26
C VAL A 131 1.68 -8.11 7.70
N SER A 132 2.66 -7.27 7.36
CA SER A 132 2.65 -5.83 7.63
C SER A 132 3.41 -5.06 6.56
N TRP A 133 3.17 -3.76 6.46
CA TRP A 133 3.92 -2.88 5.57
C TRP A 133 5.15 -2.30 6.27
N ALA A 134 6.25 -2.24 5.55
CA ALA A 134 7.49 -1.60 5.97
C ALA A 134 7.96 -0.60 4.90
N MET A 135 8.77 0.38 5.28
CA MET A 135 9.55 1.17 4.32
C MET A 135 10.48 0.23 3.55
N LYS A 136 10.59 0.47 2.24
CA LYS A 136 11.71 -0.05 1.44
C LYS A 136 13.03 0.40 2.04
N LYS A 137 14.09 -0.37 1.74
CA LYS A 137 15.44 -0.06 2.20
C LYS A 137 15.84 1.36 1.77
N GLU A 138 15.69 1.70 0.49
CA GLU A 138 16.08 3.03 0.00
C GLU A 138 15.27 4.15 0.66
N THR A 139 13.97 3.93 0.88
CA THR A 139 13.10 4.90 1.57
C THR A 139 13.56 5.12 3.01
N TYR A 140 13.86 4.05 3.76
CA TYR A 140 14.34 4.16 5.13
C TYR A 140 15.70 4.84 5.22
N GLU A 141 16.62 4.50 4.31
CA GLU A 141 17.96 5.11 4.25
C GLU A 141 17.89 6.59 3.89
N LYS A 142 17.00 6.98 2.98
CA LYS A 142 16.73 8.38 2.66
C LYS A 142 16.25 9.16 3.89
N TRP A 143 15.25 8.63 4.61
CA TRP A 143 14.80 9.24 5.87
C TRP A 143 15.93 9.42 6.86
N HIS A 144 16.76 8.38 7.04
CA HIS A 144 17.89 8.42 7.94
C HIS A 144 18.92 9.48 7.54
N ALA A 145 19.25 9.57 6.24
CA ALA A 145 20.17 10.55 5.69
C ALA A 145 19.65 11.99 5.83
N ASP A 146 18.38 12.22 5.52
CA ASP A 146 17.74 13.54 5.61
C ASP A 146 17.71 14.03 7.06
N ILE A 147 17.32 13.18 8.01
CA ILE A 147 17.37 13.48 9.45
C ILE A 147 18.79 13.85 9.88
N LYS A 148 19.78 13.02 9.52
CA LYS A 148 21.19 13.26 9.86
C LYS A 148 21.66 14.60 9.33
N LYS A 149 21.37 14.88 8.05
CA LYS A 149 21.76 16.12 7.38
C LYS A 149 21.17 17.33 8.10
N SER A 150 19.85 17.35 8.33
CA SER A 150 19.17 18.50 8.93
C SER A 150 19.62 18.79 10.35
N ILE A 151 19.89 17.76 11.16
CA ILE A 151 20.41 17.94 12.51
C ILE A 151 21.80 18.57 12.48
N ARG A 152 22.70 18.07 11.61
CA ARG A 152 24.09 18.55 11.52
C ARG A 152 24.21 19.94 10.93
N THR A 153 23.41 20.25 9.90
CA THR A 153 23.42 21.57 9.24
C THR A 153 22.56 22.61 9.96
N ARG A 154 22.05 22.30 11.16
CA ARG A 154 21.20 23.20 11.94
C ARG A 154 19.94 23.69 11.20
N ASN A 155 19.38 22.87 10.31
CA ASN A 155 18.19 23.22 9.53
C ASN A 155 16.92 22.74 10.25
N ASP A 156 16.43 23.57 11.17
CA ASP A 156 15.31 23.23 12.05
C ASP A 156 13.97 23.13 11.30
N GLU A 157 13.75 24.00 10.32
CA GLU A 157 12.58 23.92 9.44
C GLU A 157 12.47 22.57 8.74
N ASN A 158 13.59 22.02 8.26
CA ASN A 158 13.56 20.71 7.62
C ASN A 158 13.31 19.58 8.63
N ILE A 159 13.81 19.71 9.86
CA ILE A 159 13.48 18.75 10.92
C ILE A 159 11.98 18.76 11.18
N GLU A 160 11.36 19.93 11.29
CA GLU A 160 9.90 20.04 11.47
C GLU A 160 9.13 19.42 10.32
N LYS A 161 9.52 19.68 9.07
CA LYS A 161 8.91 19.07 7.87
C LYS A 161 9.03 17.54 7.88
N LEU A 162 10.19 17.02 8.28
CA LEU A 162 10.42 15.58 8.44
C LEU A 162 9.52 15.00 9.54
N TRP A 163 9.41 15.67 10.69
CA TRP A 163 8.57 15.24 11.82
C TRP A 163 7.08 15.23 11.47
N TYR A 164 6.63 16.32 10.85
CA TYR A 164 5.27 16.47 10.33
C TYR A 164 4.94 15.27 9.43
N SER A 165 5.84 14.93 8.50
CA SER A 165 5.66 13.82 7.56
C SER A 165 5.69 12.43 8.23
N LEU A 166 6.63 12.18 9.15
CA LEU A 166 6.73 10.91 9.86
C LEU A 166 5.51 10.61 10.76
N ARG A 167 4.89 11.65 11.33
CA ARG A 167 3.64 11.52 12.12
C ARG A 167 2.45 11.01 11.30
N ARG A 168 2.45 11.23 9.98
CA ARG A 168 1.39 10.81 9.05
C ARG A 168 1.70 9.53 8.28
N VAL A 169 2.78 8.84 8.63
CA VAL A 169 3.03 7.50 8.07
C VAL A 169 1.89 6.57 8.48
N ALA A 170 1.51 5.67 7.57
CA ALA A 170 0.45 4.70 7.82
C ALA A 170 0.74 3.85 9.07
N GLY A 171 -0.27 3.71 9.94
CA GLY A 171 -0.18 3.08 11.27
C GLY A 171 0.05 1.56 11.30
N PHE A 172 0.70 0.99 10.29
CA PHE A 172 1.08 -0.43 10.25
C PHE A 172 2.20 -0.72 11.26
N SER A 173 2.19 -1.92 11.85
CA SER A 173 3.10 -2.26 12.96
C SER A 173 4.58 -2.08 12.61
N GLU A 174 5.02 -2.53 11.44
CA GLU A 174 6.42 -2.44 11.03
C GLU A 174 6.83 -1.01 10.67
N LEU A 175 5.94 -0.26 10.01
CA LEU A 175 6.16 1.16 9.76
C LEU A 175 6.30 1.94 11.06
N ARG A 176 5.42 1.73 12.04
CA ARG A 176 5.52 2.35 13.36
C ARG A 176 6.85 2.03 14.03
N ARG A 177 7.28 0.77 13.98
CA ARG A 177 8.59 0.34 14.50
C ARG A 177 9.75 1.07 13.82
N GLN A 178 9.71 1.24 12.50
CA GLN A 178 10.73 1.97 11.75
C GLN A 178 10.73 3.47 12.08
N VAL A 179 9.56 4.10 12.19
CA VAL A 179 9.41 5.51 12.59
C VAL A 179 9.98 5.74 14.00
N PHE A 180 9.67 4.89 14.97
CA PHE A 180 10.23 5.01 16.32
C PHE A 180 11.75 4.80 16.35
N LYS A 181 12.30 3.93 15.48
CA LYS A 181 13.76 3.81 15.33
C LYS A 181 14.39 5.09 14.78
N LEU A 182 13.78 5.71 13.75
CA LEU A 182 14.24 6.99 13.20
C LEU A 182 14.18 8.11 14.25
N GLN A 183 13.12 8.15 15.07
CA GLN A 183 13.03 9.12 16.16
C GLN A 183 14.14 8.93 17.20
N ARG A 184 14.39 7.70 17.67
CA ARG A 184 15.50 7.43 18.62
C ARG A 184 16.85 7.80 18.04
N TYR A 185 17.05 7.51 16.75
CA TYR A 185 18.25 7.90 16.03
C TYR A 185 18.43 9.42 16.04
N ALA A 186 17.38 10.18 15.72
CA ALA A 186 17.43 11.64 15.73
C ALA A 186 17.74 12.24 17.10
N MET A 187 17.13 11.72 18.17
CA MET A 187 17.44 12.14 19.55
C MET A 187 18.91 11.89 19.89
N THR A 188 19.45 10.74 19.46
CA THR A 188 20.87 10.41 19.66
C THR A 188 21.79 11.32 18.87
N GLU A 189 21.47 11.57 17.59
CA GLU A 189 22.27 12.42 16.71
C GLU A 189 22.23 13.90 17.15
N TRP A 190 21.10 14.36 17.69
CA TRP A 190 20.98 15.69 18.29
C TRP A 190 21.91 15.87 19.48
N LYS A 191 21.86 14.93 20.44
CA LYS A 191 22.74 14.96 21.62
C LYS A 191 24.22 14.99 21.23
N ARG A 192 24.60 14.26 20.17
CA ARG A 192 25.96 14.24 19.63
C ARG A 192 26.36 15.55 18.93
N SER A 193 25.49 16.08 18.08
CA SER A 193 25.85 17.18 17.16
C SER A 193 25.61 18.57 17.74
N ARG A 194 24.56 18.72 18.54
CA ARG A 194 24.12 20.03 19.05
C ARG A 194 24.33 20.21 20.54
N ARG A 195 24.43 19.11 21.29
CA ARG A 195 24.45 19.08 22.77
C ARG A 195 23.14 19.65 23.34
N GLY A 196 22.76 19.24 24.55
CA GLY A 196 21.49 19.66 25.18
C GLY A 196 20.27 18.77 24.85
N GLU A 197 19.11 19.20 25.34
CA GLU A 197 17.85 18.47 25.23
C GLU A 197 17.28 18.53 23.80
N TYR A 198 16.58 17.47 23.41
CA TYR A 198 15.94 17.38 22.12
C TYR A 198 14.60 18.15 22.15
N PRO A 199 14.43 19.24 21.38
CA PRO A 199 13.33 20.18 21.59
C PRO A 199 12.02 19.76 20.94
N TYR A 200 12.02 18.74 20.09
CA TYR A 200 10.82 18.33 19.36
C TYR A 200 10.05 17.24 20.11
N GLU A 201 8.72 17.34 20.07
CA GLU A 201 7.88 16.31 20.66
C GLU A 201 8.09 14.94 20.00
N LYS A 202 7.90 13.91 20.80
CA LYS A 202 7.98 12.52 20.35
C LYS A 202 6.89 12.25 19.31
N ILE A 203 7.24 11.47 18.28
CA ILE A 203 6.32 11.08 17.24
C ILE A 203 5.36 10.04 17.82
N PHE A 204 4.07 10.33 17.71
CA PHE A 204 3.02 9.36 17.90
C PHE A 204 2.44 8.97 16.54
N VAL A 205 2.39 7.66 16.27
CA VAL A 205 1.68 7.12 15.11
C VAL A 205 0.60 6.19 15.65
N GLY A 206 -0.66 6.56 15.43
CA GLY A 206 -1.82 5.79 15.83
C GLY A 206 -1.85 4.41 15.18
N TRP A 207 -2.48 3.44 15.83
CA TRP A 207 -2.64 2.11 15.24
C TRP A 207 -3.69 2.16 14.13
N LEU A 208 -3.38 1.56 12.97
CA LEU A 208 -4.36 1.43 11.91
C LEU A 208 -5.30 0.26 12.22
N GLY A 209 -6.56 0.60 12.54
CA GLY A 209 -7.64 -0.36 12.76
C GLY A 209 -7.78 -1.36 11.62
N ARG A 210 -7.75 -2.67 11.93
CA ARG A 210 -7.98 -3.74 10.94
C ARG A 210 -9.39 -3.71 10.34
N PHE A 211 -10.38 -3.28 11.12
CA PHE A 211 -11.80 -3.32 10.76
C PHE A 211 -12.39 -1.94 10.42
N LYS A 212 -11.56 -0.89 10.29
CA LYS A 212 -12.06 0.40 9.83
C LYS A 212 -12.60 0.23 8.40
N GLN A 213 -13.82 0.70 8.16
CA GLN A 213 -14.39 0.68 6.82
C GLN A 213 -13.53 1.54 5.90
N SER A 214 -13.18 0.99 4.74
CA SER A 214 -12.40 1.69 3.74
C SER A 214 -13.25 2.71 3.01
N GLU A 215 -12.69 3.88 2.71
CA GLU A 215 -13.32 4.82 1.79
C GLU A 215 -13.04 4.39 0.35
N THR A 216 -14.12 4.05 -0.36
CA THR A 216 -14.06 3.60 -1.75
C THR A 216 -14.91 4.52 -2.62
N ILE A 217 -14.47 4.72 -3.86
CA ILE A 217 -15.23 5.43 -4.88
C ILE A 217 -15.87 4.43 -5.85
N THR A 218 -17.01 4.82 -6.41
CA THR A 218 -17.69 4.02 -7.44
C THR A 218 -17.09 4.24 -8.82
N ASP A 219 -17.41 3.36 -9.78
CA ASP A 219 -17.05 3.57 -11.19
C ASP A 219 -17.67 4.84 -11.76
N GLU A 220 -18.88 5.17 -11.34
CA GLU A 220 -19.62 6.37 -11.78
C GLU A 220 -18.96 7.64 -11.28
N GLU A 221 -18.59 7.67 -10.00
CA GLU A 221 -17.81 8.77 -9.41
C GLU A 221 -16.46 8.93 -10.09
N LEU A 222 -15.75 7.81 -10.34
CA LEU A 222 -14.45 7.84 -11.03
C LEU A 222 -14.59 8.39 -12.44
N LEU A 223 -15.64 8.01 -13.18
CA LEU A 223 -15.93 8.54 -14.51
C LEU A 223 -16.24 10.04 -14.48
N LEU A 224 -16.98 10.51 -13.48
CA LEU A 224 -17.27 11.94 -13.31
C LEU A 224 -15.97 12.73 -13.08
N ILE A 225 -15.09 12.23 -12.21
CA ILE A 225 -13.76 12.82 -11.96
C ILE A 225 -12.89 12.80 -13.22
N ALA A 226 -12.94 11.72 -14.00
CA ALA A 226 -12.20 11.61 -15.25
C ALA A 226 -12.67 12.64 -16.29
N LYS A 227 -13.98 12.91 -16.34
CA LYS A 227 -14.58 13.94 -17.21
C LYS A 227 -14.21 15.35 -16.77
N SER A 228 -14.29 15.67 -15.47
CA SER A 228 -13.93 17.01 -14.97
C SER A 228 -12.46 17.35 -15.22
N LYS A 229 -11.54 16.43 -14.89
CA LYS A 229 -10.10 16.63 -15.14
C LYS A 229 -9.73 16.71 -16.62
N LYS A 230 -10.60 16.23 -17.53
CA LYS A 230 -10.41 16.41 -18.98
C LYS A 230 -10.83 17.82 -19.42
N ALA A 231 -11.79 18.44 -18.76
CA ALA A 231 -12.25 19.80 -19.06
C ALA A 231 -11.22 20.86 -18.65
N ASP A 232 -10.46 20.63 -17.57
CA ASP A 232 -9.43 21.56 -17.08
C ASP A 232 -8.15 21.65 -17.96
N ILE A 233 -8.06 20.85 -19.03
CA ILE A 233 -6.89 20.76 -19.92
C ILE A 233 -7.14 21.50 -21.26
N PHE A 234 -8.27 22.20 -21.40
CA PHE A 234 -8.62 23.01 -22.57
C PHE A 234 -8.87 24.46 -22.21
#